data_AF-A0A7X9FPZ9-F1
#
_entry.id   AF-A0A7X9FPZ9-F1
#
_cell.length_a   1.000
_cell.length_b   1.000
_cell.length_c   1.000
_cell.angle_alpha   90.00
_cell.angle_beta   90.00
_cell.angle_gamma   90.00
#
_symmetry.space_group_name_H-M   'P 1'
#
loop_
_entity.id
_entity.type
_entity.pdbx_description
1 polymer ?
#
loop_
_entity_poly.entity_id
_entity_poly.type
_entity_poly.pdbx_seq_one_letter_code
_entity_poly.pdbx_strand_id
1 'polypeptide(L)'
;PNLSPAAAIEQSYAGMIGKALVPLMEPLGYNWEHTLAIISSFAAREVFVSTLATVYNLQSGEEAAQSLVSILHEKHLRGEFSLATALSLLVFFVLACQCTSTLAACKKETNSWAWTVFLFSYSMALAYLGAWVTFNVASYLS
;
A
#
# COMPACT_ATOMS: atom_id res chain seq x y z
N PRO A 1 5.42 3.18 -30.18
CA PRO A 1 4.07 3.08 -29.56
C PRO A 1 3.98 4.00 -28.34
N ASN A 2 3.30 5.13 -28.48
CA ASN A 2 3.08 6.10 -27.41
C ASN A 2 2.09 5.50 -26.39
N LEU A 3 2.62 4.87 -25.35
CA LEU A 3 1.84 4.43 -24.19
C LEU A 3 1.43 5.67 -23.40
N SER A 4 0.17 5.75 -22.95
CA SER A 4 -0.22 6.77 -21.98
C SER A 4 0.64 6.64 -20.71
N PRO A 5 0.94 7.73 -19.98
CA PRO A 5 1.77 7.67 -18.76
C PRO A 5 1.30 6.61 -17.76
N ALA A 6 -0.02 6.44 -17.64
CA ALA A 6 -0.65 5.38 -16.86
C ALA A 6 -0.29 3.97 -17.36
N ALA A 7 -0.37 3.71 -18.67
CA ALA A 7 -0.01 2.41 -19.26
C ALA A 7 1.50 2.12 -19.17
N ALA A 8 2.36 3.15 -19.18
CA ALA A 8 3.80 3.01 -19.01
C ALA A 8 4.17 2.58 -17.57
N ILE A 9 3.47 3.08 -16.56
CA ILE A 9 3.65 2.66 -15.15
C ILE A 9 3.08 1.26 -14.93
N GLU A 10 1.92 0.94 -15.50
CA GLU A 10 1.35 -0.40 -15.41
C GLU A 10 2.26 -1.49 -16.01
N GLN A 11 3.00 -1.16 -17.07
CA GLN A 11 3.97 -2.06 -17.70
C GLN A 11 5.38 -1.94 -17.10
N SER A 12 5.60 -1.00 -16.17
CA SER A 12 6.87 -0.88 -15.47
C SER A 12 7.08 -2.05 -14.51
N TYR A 13 8.33 -2.36 -14.19
CA TYR A 13 8.67 -3.39 -13.20
C TYR A 13 7.92 -3.20 -11.87
N ALA A 14 7.72 -1.95 -11.45
CA ALA A 14 6.99 -1.62 -10.24
C ALA A 14 5.50 -1.94 -10.36
N GLY A 15 4.87 -1.62 -11.50
CA GLY A 15 3.48 -1.98 -11.80
C GLY A 15 3.26 -3.49 -11.93
N MET A 16 4.21 -4.22 -12.53
CA MET A 16 4.17 -5.68 -12.62
C MET A 16 4.24 -6.36 -11.26
N ILE A 17 5.15 -5.90 -10.38
CA ILE A 17 5.27 -6.43 -9.01
C ILE A 17 4.01 -6.08 -8.19
N GLY A 18 3.50 -4.85 -8.32
CA GLY A 18 2.26 -4.44 -7.68
C GLY A 18 1.08 -5.34 -8.07
N LYS A 19 0.87 -5.55 -9.37
CA LYS A 19 -0.19 -6.42 -9.91
C LYS A 19 -0.04 -7.89 -9.49
N ALA A 20 1.18 -8.40 -9.35
CA ALA A 20 1.41 -9.76 -8.87
C ALA A 20 1.01 -9.96 -7.39
N LEU A 21 1.07 -8.89 -6.59
CA LEU A 21 0.68 -8.89 -5.17
C LEU A 21 -0.80 -8.52 -4.94
N VAL A 22 -1.49 -7.98 -5.94
CA VAL A 22 -2.93 -7.67 -5.87
C VAL A 22 -3.79 -8.83 -5.38
N PRO A 23 -3.69 -10.09 -5.87
CA PRO A 23 -4.61 -11.16 -5.42
C PRO A 23 -4.50 -11.46 -3.93
N LEU A 24 -3.37 -11.13 -3.30
CA LEU A 24 -3.20 -11.22 -1.85
C LEU A 24 -3.83 -10.02 -1.13
N MET A 25 -3.84 -8.85 -1.74
CA MET A 25 -4.23 -7.57 -1.13
C MET A 25 -5.68 -7.17 -1.41
N GLU A 26 -6.28 -7.69 -2.48
CA GLU A 26 -7.68 -7.50 -2.88
C GLU A 26 -8.70 -7.82 -1.76
N PRO A 27 -8.52 -8.87 -0.92
CA PRO A 27 -9.42 -9.15 0.20
C PRO A 27 -9.46 -8.06 1.28
N LEU A 28 -8.49 -7.13 1.27
CA LEU A 28 -8.41 -6.00 2.19
C LEU A 28 -8.97 -4.71 1.55
N GLY A 29 -9.54 -4.81 0.35
CA GLY A 29 -9.99 -3.66 -0.42
C GLY A 29 -8.85 -2.83 -1.01
N TYR A 30 -7.69 -3.45 -1.26
CA TYR A 30 -6.53 -2.78 -1.83
C TYR A 30 -6.39 -3.10 -3.32
N ASN A 31 -6.36 -2.03 -4.12
CA ASN A 31 -6.01 -2.10 -5.53
C ASN A 31 -4.48 -2.11 -5.75
N TRP A 32 -4.06 -2.16 -7.01
CA TRP A 32 -2.65 -2.20 -7.38
C TRP A 32 -1.90 -0.93 -6.99
N GLU A 33 -2.56 0.23 -6.94
CA GLU A 33 -1.95 1.51 -6.56
C GLU A 33 -1.60 1.53 -5.07
N HIS A 34 -2.52 1.06 -4.23
CA HIS A 34 -2.29 0.90 -2.79
C HIS A 34 -1.17 -0.12 -2.54
N THR A 35 -1.22 -1.25 -3.24
CA THR A 35 -0.21 -2.31 -3.13
C THR A 35 1.18 -1.79 -3.53
N LEU A 36 1.26 -1.05 -4.63
CA LEU A 36 2.50 -0.41 -5.08
C LEU A 36 3.02 0.61 -4.06
N ALA A 37 2.15 1.45 -3.52
CA ALA A 37 2.51 2.43 -2.50
C ALA A 37 2.96 1.77 -1.19
N ILE A 38 2.35 0.64 -0.79
CA ILE A 38 2.80 -0.16 0.36
C ILE A 38 4.21 -0.68 0.11
N ILE A 39 4.50 -1.19 -1.08
CA ILE A 39 5.84 -1.68 -1.44
C ILE A 39 6.87 -0.55 -1.37
N SER A 40 6.57 0.63 -1.90
CA SER A 40 7.48 1.78 -1.83
C SER A 40 7.67 2.28 -0.40
N SER A 41 6.67 2.13 0.48
CA SER A 41 6.74 2.54 1.88
C SER A 41 7.78 1.78 2.71
N PHE A 42 8.21 0.59 2.27
CA PHE A 42 9.31 -0.14 2.91
C PHE A 42 10.66 0.58 2.75
N ALA A 43 10.83 1.40 1.71
CA ALA A 43 12.01 2.24 1.55
C ALA A 43 11.98 3.40 2.55
N ALA A 44 10.85 4.12 2.64
CA ALA A 44 10.60 5.14 3.66
C ALA A 44 9.09 5.35 3.89
N ARG A 45 8.69 5.55 5.15
CA ARG A 45 7.29 5.63 5.58
C ARG A 45 6.54 6.80 4.95
N GLU A 46 7.16 7.97 4.88
CA GLU A 46 6.55 9.15 4.23
C GLU A 46 6.36 8.99 2.71
N VAL A 47 7.09 8.06 2.07
CA VAL A 47 7.05 7.88 0.61
C VAL A 47 5.74 7.22 0.16
N PHE A 48 4.99 6.58 1.07
CA PHE A 48 3.66 6.03 0.76
C PHE A 48 2.75 7.09 0.12
N VAL A 49 2.59 8.22 0.82
CA VAL A 49 1.68 9.31 0.42
C VAL A 49 2.14 9.90 -0.91
N SER A 50 3.44 10.20 -1.04
CA SER A 50 4.03 10.72 -2.28
C SER A 50 3.82 9.76 -3.47
N THR A 51 4.06 8.47 -3.27
CA THR A 51 3.89 7.45 -4.32
C THR A 51 2.44 7.37 -4.76
N LEU A 52 1.50 7.34 -3.81
CA LEU A 52 0.07 7.31 -4.11
C LEU A 52 -0.37 8.56 -4.88
N ALA A 53 0.17 9.74 -4.52
CA ALA A 53 -0.09 11.00 -5.21
C ALA A 53 0.36 10.95 -6.66
N THR A 54 1.59 10.49 -6.88
CA THR A 54 2.17 10.40 -8.21
C THR A 54 1.41 9.40 -9.06
N VAL A 55 1.13 8.20 -8.54
CA VAL A 55 0.44 7.15 -9.30
C VAL A 55 -0.95 7.62 -9.72
N TYR A 56 -1.73 8.23 -8.82
CA TYR A 56 -3.06 8.71 -9.18
C TYR A 56 -3.06 9.92 -10.13
N ASN A 57 -2.14 10.88 -9.96
CA ASN A 57 -2.02 12.00 -10.90
C ASN A 57 -1.60 11.53 -12.30
N LEU A 58 -0.75 10.51 -12.40
CA LEU A 58 -0.38 9.94 -13.70
C LEU A 58 -1.55 9.19 -14.37
N GLN A 59 -2.53 8.71 -13.61
CA GLN A 59 -3.74 8.07 -14.13
C GLN A 59 -4.79 9.07 -14.61
N SER A 60 -4.96 10.21 -13.92
CA SER A 60 -5.94 11.22 -14.32
C SER A 60 -5.58 11.89 -15.65
N GLY A 61 -4.30 11.88 -16.03
CA GLY A 61 -3.83 12.41 -17.31
C GLY A 61 -3.97 13.94 -17.41
N GLU A 62 -4.24 14.61 -16.30
CA GLU A 62 -4.33 16.07 -16.23
C GLU A 62 -2.93 16.70 -16.18
N GLU A 63 -2.78 17.83 -16.86
CA GLU A 63 -1.51 18.57 -16.91
C GLU A 63 -1.16 19.24 -15.57
N ALA A 64 -2.16 19.46 -14.71
CA ALA A 64 -1.98 20.04 -13.39
C ALA A 64 -2.03 18.95 -12.32
N ALA A 65 -0.97 18.87 -11.50
CA ALA A 65 -0.95 17.99 -10.34
C ALA A 65 -2.05 18.40 -9.34
N GLN A 66 -3.03 17.53 -9.16
CA GLN A 66 -4.07 17.70 -8.17
C GLN A 66 -3.60 17.25 -6.78
N SER A 67 -4.20 17.85 -5.75
CA SER A 67 -3.97 17.40 -4.37
C SER A 67 -4.45 15.96 -4.19
N LEU A 68 -3.75 15.18 -3.36
CA LEU A 68 -4.19 13.84 -3.00
C LEU A 68 -5.60 13.81 -2.39
N VAL A 69 -5.94 14.82 -1.60
CA VAL A 69 -7.22 14.91 -0.92
C VAL A 69 -8.36 15.03 -1.94
N SER A 70 -8.19 15.83 -3.00
CA SER A 70 -9.21 15.97 -4.05
C SER A 70 -9.38 14.68 -4.85
N ILE A 71 -8.28 13.99 -5.17
CA ILE A 71 -8.32 12.69 -5.87
C ILE A 71 -9.03 11.63 -5.03
N LEU A 72 -8.67 11.51 -3.75
CA LEU A 72 -9.29 10.54 -2.83
C LEU A 72 -10.77 10.84 -2.63
N HIS A 73 -11.14 12.12 -2.55
CA HIS A 73 -12.53 12.54 -2.49
C HIS A 73 -13.30 12.12 -3.75
N GLU A 74 -12.74 12.34 -4.94
CA GLU A 74 -13.38 11.88 -6.19
C GLU A 74 -13.50 10.35 -6.25
N LYS A 75 -12.45 9.61 -5.90
CA LYS A 75 -12.48 8.14 -5.83
C LYS A 75 -13.47 7.62 -4.79
N HIS A 76 -13.67 8.34 -3.69
CA HIS A 76 -14.70 8.02 -2.71
C HIS A 76 -16.11 8.17 -3.29
N LEU A 77 -16.37 9.27 -4.01
CA LEU A 77 -17.65 9.49 -4.70
C LEU A 77 -17.91 8.44 -5.80
N ARG A 78 -16.86 7.93 -6.47
CA ARG A 78 -16.95 6.85 -7.46
C ARG A 78 -17.09 5.46 -6.85
N GLY A 79 -16.99 5.32 -5.52
CA GLY A 79 -17.05 4.04 -4.81
C GLY A 79 -15.76 3.21 -4.91
N GLU A 80 -14.69 3.75 -5.47
CA GLU A 80 -13.38 3.06 -5.59
C GLU A 80 -12.56 3.12 -4.30
N PHE A 81 -12.86 4.08 -3.42
CA PHE A 81 -12.18 4.26 -2.13
C PHE A 81 -13.21 4.38 -1.00
N SER A 82 -13.39 3.30 -0.24
CA SER A 82 -14.35 3.27 0.88
C SER A 82 -13.69 3.67 2.20
N LEU A 83 -14.51 4.06 3.19
CA LEU A 83 -14.04 4.25 4.56
C LEU A 83 -13.39 2.97 5.12
N ALA A 84 -13.90 1.80 4.72
CA ALA A 84 -13.33 0.51 5.10
C ALA A 84 -11.89 0.34 4.61
N THR A 85 -11.60 0.73 3.36
CA THR A 85 -10.23 0.72 2.82
C THR A 85 -9.31 1.65 3.60
N ALA A 86 -9.76 2.86 3.94
CA ALA A 86 -8.98 3.82 4.73
C ALA A 86 -8.67 3.30 6.14
N LEU A 87 -9.66 2.72 6.83
CA LEU A 87 -9.48 2.12 8.15
C LEU A 87 -8.57 0.90 8.11
N SER A 88 -8.73 0.04 7.10
CA SER A 88 -7.85 -1.11 6.87
C SER A 88 -6.40 -0.67 6.68
N LEU A 89 -6.15 0.36 5.86
CA LEU A 89 -4.81 0.92 5.65
C LEU A 89 -4.23 1.47 6.96
N LEU A 90 -5.03 2.17 7.76
CA LEU A 90 -4.58 2.69 9.05
C LEU A 90 -4.13 1.56 9.98
N VAL A 91 -4.94 0.52 10.14
CA VAL A 91 -4.62 -0.65 10.97
C VAL A 91 -3.40 -1.39 10.44
N PHE A 92 -3.32 -1.57 9.12
CA PHE A 92 -2.16 -2.16 8.47
C PHE A 92 -0.89 -1.40 8.82
N PHE A 93 -0.84 -0.07 8.64
CA PHE A 93 0.35 0.73 8.90
C PHE A 93 0.74 0.81 10.38
N VAL A 94 -0.24 0.79 11.29
CA VAL A 94 0.01 0.74 12.74
C VAL A 94 0.70 -0.56 13.14
N LEU A 95 0.29 -1.70 12.58
CA LEU A 95 0.82 -3.02 12.92
C LEU A 95 2.09 -3.38 12.12
N ALA A 96 2.15 -2.99 10.85
CA ALA A 96 3.25 -3.26 9.92
C ALA A 96 4.51 -2.42 10.18
N CYS A 97 4.66 -1.77 11.35
CA CYS A 97 5.66 -0.74 11.66
C CYS A 97 7.12 -1.22 11.78
N GLN A 98 7.58 -2.10 10.88
CA GLN A 98 9.00 -2.44 10.72
C GLN A 98 9.58 -1.71 9.52
N CYS A 99 10.38 -0.68 9.77
CA CYS A 99 11.26 -0.09 8.77
C CYS A 99 12.56 -0.89 8.65
N THR A 100 13.27 -0.70 7.53
CA THR A 100 14.56 -1.35 7.22
C THR A 100 15.63 -1.14 8.30
N SER A 101 15.60 0.00 9.00
CA SER A 101 16.48 0.30 10.13
C SER A 101 16.25 -0.64 11.33
N THR A 102 14.99 -0.95 11.66
CA THR A 102 14.65 -1.87 12.75
C THR A 102 15.10 -3.29 12.44
N LEU A 103 14.90 -3.75 11.20
CA LEU A 103 15.37 -5.07 10.77
C LEU A 103 16.89 -5.17 10.79
N ALA A 104 17.59 -4.11 10.38
CA ALA A 104 19.04 -4.04 10.44
C ALA A 104 19.56 -4.12 11.89
N ALA A 105 18.90 -3.44 12.83
CA ALA A 105 19.22 -3.52 14.25
C ALA A 105 18.94 -4.92 14.81
N CYS A 106 17.75 -5.49 14.59
CA CYS A 106 17.39 -6.84 15.04
C CYS A 106 18.36 -7.90 14.54
N LYS A 107 18.81 -7.80 13.29
CA LYS A 107 19.81 -8.71 12.72
C LYS A 107 21.17 -8.57 13.39
N LYS A 108 21.58 -7.35 13.75
CA LYS A 108 22.86 -7.09 14.43
C LYS A 108 22.85 -7.63 15.86
N GLU A 109 21.74 -7.45 16.59
CA GLU A 109 21.60 -7.88 17.99
C GLU A 109 21.34 -9.39 18.13
N THR A 110 20.51 -9.97 17.27
CA THR A 110 20.14 -11.40 17.35
C THR A 110 21.15 -12.30 16.64
N ASN A 111 22.07 -11.72 15.85
CA ASN A 111 23.02 -12.41 14.96
C ASN A 111 22.40 -13.46 14.02
N SER A 112 21.06 -13.48 13.88
CA SER A 112 20.32 -14.51 13.14
C SER A 112 19.32 -13.89 12.18
N TRP A 113 19.50 -14.20 10.89
CA TRP A 113 18.58 -13.82 9.82
C TRP A 113 17.24 -14.54 9.93
N ALA A 114 17.24 -15.80 10.39
CA ALA A 114 16.02 -16.57 10.57
C ALA A 114 15.08 -15.93 11.60
N TRP A 115 15.62 -15.47 12.73
CA TRP A 115 14.83 -14.79 13.76
C TRP A 115 14.32 -13.42 13.31
N THR A 116 15.14 -12.67 12.57
CA THR A 116 14.75 -11.36 12.05
C THR A 116 13.60 -11.48 11.05
N VAL A 117 13.70 -12.45 10.12
CA VAL A 117 12.63 -12.72 9.15
C VAL A 117 11.39 -13.27 9.85
N PHE A 118 11.55 -14.16 10.84
CA PHE A 118 10.41 -14.65 11.62
C PHE A 118 9.64 -13.52 12.30
N LEU A 119 10.33 -12.59 12.97
CA LEU A 119 9.71 -11.43 13.62
C LEU A 119 8.98 -10.52 12.62
N PHE A 120 9.63 -10.27 11.48
CA PHE A 120 9.06 -9.47 10.39
C PHE A 120 7.81 -10.12 9.81
N SER A 121 7.90 -11.40 9.43
CA SER A 121 6.78 -12.17 8.87
C SER A 121 5.64 -12.32 9.87
N TYR A 122 5.94 -12.52 11.15
CA TYR A 122 4.92 -12.55 12.21
C TYR A 122 4.14 -11.22 12.28
N SER A 123 4.85 -10.10 12.24
CA SER A 123 4.22 -8.79 12.32
C SER A 123 3.45 -8.43 11.05
N MET A 124 3.97 -8.82 9.88
CA MET A 124 3.24 -8.71 8.61
C MET A 124 1.97 -9.54 8.60
N ALA A 125 2.03 -10.78 9.11
CA ALA A 125 0.85 -11.64 9.23
C ALA A 125 -0.18 -11.01 10.17
N LEU A 126 0.26 -10.46 11.31
CA LEU A 126 -0.62 -9.76 12.25
C LEU A 126 -1.26 -8.52 11.61
N ALA A 127 -0.47 -7.72 10.89
CA ALA A 127 -0.95 -6.54 10.18
C ALA A 127 -1.98 -6.88 9.11
N TYR A 128 -1.70 -7.92 8.31
CA TYR A 128 -2.61 -8.43 7.30
C TYR A 128 -3.93 -8.90 7.91
N LEU A 129 -3.88 -9.70 8.99
CA LEU A 129 -5.09 -10.17 9.67
C LEU A 129 -5.88 -9.03 10.29
N GLY A 130 -5.21 -8.08 10.97
CA GLY A 130 -5.87 -6.93 11.56
C GLY A 130 -6.54 -6.03 10.52
N ALA A 131 -5.86 -5.78 9.40
CA ALA A 131 -6.40 -5.02 8.29
C ALA A 131 -7.58 -5.75 7.61
N TRP A 132 -7.47 -7.07 7.40
CA TRP A 132 -8.56 -7.88 6.84
C TRP A 132 -9.81 -7.88 7.73
N VAL A 133 -9.64 -8.09 9.05
CA VAL A 133 -10.75 -7.99 10.01
C VAL A 133 -11.36 -6.59 9.97
N THR A 134 -10.53 -5.55 9.97
CA THR A 134 -10.99 -4.16 9.93
C THR A 134 -11.78 -3.87 8.67
N PHE A 135 -11.31 -4.33 7.51
CA PHE A 135 -12.00 -4.16 6.23
C PHE A 135 -13.38 -4.83 6.26
N ASN A 136 -13.47 -6.08 6.71
CA ASN A 136 -14.74 -6.82 6.78
C ASN A 136 -15.72 -6.23 7.81
N VAL A 137 -15.22 -5.77 8.97
CA VAL A 137 -16.06 -5.14 9.99
C VAL A 137 -16.54 -3.77 9.53
N ALA A 138 -15.67 -2.96 8.94
CA ALA A 138 -16.01 -1.64 8.47
C ALA A 138 -16.96 -1.69 7.26
N SER A 139 -16.75 -2.64 6.34
CA SER A 139 -17.66 -2.83 5.19
C SER A 139 -19.04 -3.36 5.59
N TYR A 140 -19.14 -4.09 6.70
CA TYR A 140 -20.43 -4.49 7.27
C TYR A 140 -21.17 -3.32 7.95
N LEU A 141 -20.44 -2.34 8.47
CA LEU A 141 -20.99 -1.19 9.18
C LEU A 141 -21.41 -0.03 8.24
N SER A 142 -20.76 0.09 7.08
CA SER A 142 -21.01 1.13 6.06
C SER A 142 -22.06 0.70 5.04
#